data_AF-A0A2A4U4D0-F1
#
_entry.id   AF-A0A2A4U4D0-F1
#
_cell.length_a   1.000
_cell.length_b   1.000
_cell.length_c   1.000
_cell.angle_alpha   90.00
_cell.angle_beta   90.00
_cell.angle_gamma   90.00
#
_symmetry.space_group_name_H-M   'P 1'
#
loop_
_entity.id
_entity.type
_entity.pdbx_description
1 polymer ?
#
loop_
_entity_poly.entity_id
_entity_poly.type
_entity_poly.pdbx_seq_one_letter_code
_entity_poly.pdbx_strand_id
1 'polypeptide(L)' 'MKRLLALFLSMLCASPADAFLNNVGGASAQFLRIGVGTRAAGLGEAYGPIAEGPDAIYWNP' A
#
# COMPACT_ATOMS: atom_id res chain seq x y z
N MET A 1 -8.98 -36.29 -8.57
CA MET A 1 -10.14 -35.42 -8.24
C MET A 1 -9.87 -34.52 -7.03
N LYS A 2 -9.44 -35.06 -5.88
CA LYS A 2 -9.13 -34.25 -4.67
C LYS A 2 -8.03 -33.18 -4.87
N ARG A 3 -7.00 -33.48 -5.67
CA ARG A 3 -5.91 -32.53 -6.01
C ARG A 3 -6.37 -31.38 -6.92
N LEU A 4 -7.27 -31.67 -7.86
CA LEU A 4 -7.89 -30.67 -8.73
C LEU A 4 -8.82 -29.73 -7.94
N LEU A 5 -9.58 -30.29 -6.99
CA LEU A 5 -10.41 -29.52 -6.08
C LEU A 5 -9.57 -28.57 -5.19
N ALA A 6 -8.44 -29.06 -4.66
CA ALA A 6 -7.53 -28.26 -3.84
C ALA A 6 -6.91 -27.10 -4.64
N LEU A 7 -6.49 -27.34 -5.89
CA LEU A 7 -5.99 -26.30 -6.78
C LEU A 7 -7.06 -25.24 -7.10
N PHE A 8 -8.28 -25.68 -7.42
CA PHE A 8 -9.40 -24.78 -7.68
C PHE A 8 -9.71 -23.89 -6.46
N LEU A 9 -9.73 -24.47 -5.26
CA LEU A 9 -9.99 -23.73 -4.02
C LEU A 9 -8.86 -22.73 -3.68
N SER A 10 -7.60 -23.08 -3.97
CA SER A 10 -6.46 -22.17 -3.79
C SER A 10 -6.54 -20.95 -4.71
N MET A 11 -7.08 -21.12 -5.91
CA MET A 11 -7.26 -20.04 -6.88
C MET A 11 -8.40 -19.08 -6.50
N LEU A 12 -9.44 -19.57 -5.81
CA LEU A 12 -10.49 -18.71 -5.23
C LEU A 12 -10.02 -17.89 -4.02
N CYS A 13 -8.97 -18.34 -3.32
CA CYS A 13 -8.36 -17.60 -2.21
C CYS A 13 -7.37 -16.51 -2.65
N ALA A 14 -7.05 -16.41 -3.95
CA ALA A 14 -6.31 -15.28 -4.48
C ALA A 14 -7.22 -14.04 -4.45
N SER A 15 -7.17 -13.28 -3.37
CA SER A 15 -7.93 -12.04 -3.22
C SER A 15 -7.54 -11.02 -4.29
N PRO A 16 -8.48 -10.17 -4.77
CA PRO A 16 -8.15 -9.08 -5.66
C PRO A 16 -7.53 -7.93 -4.84
N ALA A 17 -6.24 -8.05 -4.49
CA ALA A 17 -5.50 -6.96 -3.87
C ALA A 17 -5.53 -5.68 -4.74
N ASP A 18 -5.56 -5.84 -6.07
CA ASP A 18 -5.68 -4.75 -7.04
C ASP A 18 -7.00 -3.96 -6.93
N ALA A 19 -8.10 -4.60 -6.51
CA ALA A 19 -9.40 -3.94 -6.38
C ALA A 19 -9.43 -2.95 -5.21
N PHE A 20 -8.61 -3.17 -4.17
CA PHE A 20 -8.45 -2.23 -3.06
C PHE A 20 -7.51 -1.08 -3.42
N LEU A 21 -6.45 -1.35 -4.17
CA LEU A 21 -5.42 -0.37 -4.51
C LEU A 21 -5.87 0.64 -5.59
N ASN A 22 -6.69 0.21 -6.55
CA ASN A 22 -7.16 1.05 -7.66
C ASN A 22 -8.52 1.72 -7.45
N ASN A 23 -9.13 1.59 -6.26
CA ASN A 23 -10.38 2.26 -5.97
C ASN A 23 -10.15 3.71 -5.52
N VAL A 24 -10.13 4.63 -6.49
CA VAL A 24 -9.95 6.09 -6.30
C VAL A 24 -11.06 6.72 -5.44
N GLY A 25 -12.07 5.97 -4.97
CA GLY A 25 -13.08 6.42 -3.99
C GLY A 25 -13.33 5.48 -2.80
N GLY A 26 -12.69 4.31 -2.74
CA GLY A 26 -13.03 3.24 -1.79
C GLY A 26 -12.21 3.28 -0.50
N ALA A 27 -11.04 3.91 -0.53
CA ALA A 27 -10.22 4.11 0.66
C ALA A 27 -10.73 5.34 1.44
N SER A 28 -11.09 5.14 2.70
CA SER A 28 -11.55 6.23 3.58
C SER A 28 -10.46 7.26 3.93
N ALA A 29 -9.18 6.87 3.81
CA ALA A 29 -8.03 7.68 4.21
C ALA A 29 -7.16 8.16 3.03
N GLN A 30 -7.78 8.52 1.89
CA GLN A 30 -7.05 8.99 0.70
C GLN A 30 -6.17 10.21 0.92
N PHE A 31 -6.49 11.05 1.91
CA PHE A 31 -5.67 12.20 2.28
C PHE A 31 -4.25 11.80 2.70
N LEU A 32 -4.02 10.55 3.16
CA LEU A 32 -2.69 10.01 3.46
C LEU A 32 -1.80 9.83 2.22
N ARG A 33 -2.30 10.09 1.01
CA ARG A 33 -1.45 10.13 -0.20
C ARG A 33 -0.76 11.49 -0.38
N ILE A 34 -1.18 12.51 0.36
CA ILE A 34 -0.54 13.82 0.37
C ILE A 34 0.59 13.74 1.39
N GLY A 35 1.83 13.79 0.90
CA GLY A 35 3.04 13.63 1.70
C GLY A 35 3.18 14.65 2.83
N VAL A 36 3.96 14.29 3.85
CA VAL A 36 4.24 15.13 5.02
C VAL A 36 5.72 15.50 5.07
N GLY A 37 6.01 16.78 5.29
CA GLY A 37 7.35 17.30 5.56
C GLY A 37 8.02 17.97 4.34
N THR A 38 8.72 19.08 4.59
CA THR A 38 9.40 19.87 3.53
C THR A 38 10.56 19.11 2.88
N ARG A 39 11.24 18.25 3.65
CA ARG A 39 12.33 17.40 3.16
C ARG A 39 11.80 16.34 2.18
N ALA A 40 10.71 15.66 2.52
CA ALA A 40 10.03 14.72 1.63
C ALA A 40 9.54 15.41 0.35
N ALA A 41 8.93 16.59 0.48
CA ALA A 41 8.51 17.40 -0.67
C ALA A 41 9.68 17.78 -1.59
N GLY A 42 10.83 18.16 -1.03
CA GLY A 42 12.05 18.46 -1.80
C GLY A 42 12.65 17.26 -2.53
N LEU A 43 12.35 16.04 -2.07
CA LEU A 43 12.75 14.78 -2.70
C LEU A 43 11.66 14.23 -3.64
N GLY A 44 10.60 14.99 -3.92
CA GLY A 44 9.48 14.52 -4.75
C GLY A 44 8.72 13.35 -4.13
N GLU A 45 8.58 13.35 -2.80
CA GLU A 45 7.93 12.29 -2.00
C GLU A 45 8.65 10.92 -2.03
N ALA A 46 9.88 10.86 -2.57
CA ALA A 46 10.72 9.66 -2.58
C ALA A 46 11.48 9.47 -1.24
N TYR A 47 10.76 9.38 -0.13
CA TYR A 47 11.35 9.38 1.22
C TYR A 47 11.57 7.99 1.85
N GLY A 48 11.09 6.91 1.23
CA GLY A 48 11.07 5.55 1.82
C GLY A 48 12.38 5.04 2.45
N PRO A 49 13.57 5.27 1.86
CA PRO A 49 14.84 4.82 2.44
C PRO A 49 15.29 5.55 3.71
N ILE A 50 14.68 6.70 4.04
CA ILE A 50 15.09 7.54 5.18
C ILE A 50 14.28 7.15 6.41
N ALA A 51 14.96 6.66 7.45
CA ALA A 51 14.34 6.18 8.69
C ALA A 51 14.52 7.14 9.87
N GLU A 52 15.24 8.25 9.69
CA GLU A 52 15.49 9.24 10.73
C GLU A 52 14.52 10.42 10.70
N GLY A 53 14.20 10.94 11.89
CA GLY A 53 13.40 12.15 12.06
C GLY A 53 11.93 11.88 12.42
N PRO A 54 11.19 12.92 12.83
CA PRO A 54 9.79 12.78 13.24
C PRO A 54 8.86 12.47 12.07
N ASP A 55 9.24 12.78 10.84
CA ASP A 55 8.51 12.49 9.61
C ASP A 55 8.63 11.03 9.17
N ALA A 56 9.65 10.29 9.65
CA ALA A 56 9.81 8.87 9.35
C ALA A 56 8.58 8.04 9.76
N ILE A 57 7.86 8.42 10.83
CA ILE A 57 6.64 7.72 11.26
C ILE A 57 5.54 7.65 10.19
N TYR A 58 5.52 8.64 9.28
CA TYR A 58 4.56 8.71 8.18
C TYR A 58 5.06 7.94 6.95
N TRP A 59 6.37 7.98 6.68
CA TRP A 59 6.96 7.45 5.45
C TRP A 59 7.49 6.01 5.56
N ASN A 60 8.17 5.72 6.65
CA ASN A 60 8.81 4.44 6.96
C ASN A 60 9.06 4.34 8.49
N PRO A 61 8.00 4.05 9.27
CA PRO A 61 8.11 3.90 10.73
C PRO A 61 9.01 2.74 11.16
#